data_AF-A0A1F4VHS6-F1
#
_entry.id   AF-A0A1F4VHS6-F1
#
_cell.length_a   1.000
_cell.length_b   1.000
_cell.length_c   1.000
_cell.angle_alpha   90.00
_cell.angle_beta   90.00
_cell.angle_gamma   90.00
#
_symmetry.space_group_name_H-M   'P 1'
#
loop_
_entity.id
_entity.type
_entity.pdbx_description
1 polymer ?
#
loop_
_entity_poly.entity_id
_entity_poly.type
_entity_poly.pdbx_seq_one_letter_code
_entity_poly.pdbx_strand_id
1 'polypeptide(L)'
;MEYKKMKKVYLAGQPNQYDNDWKDEFIKIEEFEFYDPEIDSDQTSSKTFFPQDLVAVQNSNILVANPGIATSEATWVEVGYFLATHTKNAGDTCENLIIVWKDEREPKWPIEFIRKTGHLVTTLEEVRSKLKTLA
;
A
#
# COMPACT_ATOMS: atom_id res chain seq x y z
N MET A 1 -9.35 -8.24 -29.58
CA MET A 1 -8.93 -7.23 -28.60
C MET A 1 -8.55 -7.98 -27.34
N GLU A 2 -7.27 -8.04 -27.00
CA GLU A 2 -6.88 -8.43 -25.65
C GLU A 2 -7.32 -7.31 -24.71
N TYR A 3 -8.19 -7.62 -23.76
CA TYR A 3 -8.44 -6.72 -22.64
C TYR A 3 -7.13 -6.64 -21.83
N LYS A 4 -6.50 -5.46 -21.78
CA LYS A 4 -5.36 -5.22 -20.88
C LYS A 4 -5.87 -5.49 -19.46
N LYS A 5 -5.36 -6.54 -18.82
CA LYS A 5 -5.77 -6.89 -17.46
C LYS A 5 -5.43 -5.73 -16.53
N MET A 6 -6.44 -5.13 -15.90
CA MET A 6 -6.24 -4.05 -14.93
C MET A 6 -5.38 -4.57 -13.77
N LYS A 7 -4.41 -3.76 -13.35
CA LYS A 7 -3.55 -4.10 -12.22
C LYS A 7 -4.29 -3.80 -10.92
N LYS A 8 -4.25 -4.75 -9.99
CA LYS A 8 -4.84 -4.61 -8.66
C LYS A 8 -3.91 -3.85 -7.73
N VAL A 9 -4.41 -2.84 -7.04
CA VAL A 9 -3.64 -2.01 -6.11
C VAL A 9 -4.28 -2.10 -4.73
N TYR A 10 -3.52 -2.55 -3.74
CA TYR A 10 -3.96 -2.55 -2.35
C TYR A 10 -3.57 -1.23 -1.65
N LEU A 11 -4.53 -0.58 -0.99
CA LEU A 11 -4.33 0.67 -0.25
C LEU A 11 -4.15 0.39 1.25
N ALA A 12 -2.91 0.13 1.65
CA ALA A 12 -2.53 -0.07 3.04
C ALA A 12 -2.30 1.28 3.74
N GLY A 13 -2.81 1.49 4.95
CA GLY A 13 -2.52 2.73 5.66
C GLY A 13 -3.55 3.13 6.69
N GLN A 14 -3.37 4.36 7.20
CA GLN A 14 -4.32 4.97 8.12
C GLN A 14 -5.71 5.07 7.48
N PRO A 15 -6.78 4.82 8.26
CA PRO A 15 -8.15 5.13 7.85
C PRO A 15 -8.31 6.57 7.36
N ASN A 16 -9.20 6.79 6.41
CA ASN A 16 -9.47 8.10 5.81
C ASN A 16 -9.75 9.19 6.86
N GLN A 17 -10.49 8.86 7.93
CA GLN A 17 -10.78 9.75 9.07
C GLN A 17 -9.53 10.28 9.81
N TYR A 18 -8.37 9.65 9.65
CA TYR A 18 -7.12 10.03 10.30
C TYR A 18 -6.06 10.59 9.34
N ASP A 19 -6.29 10.55 8.02
CA ASP A 19 -5.36 11.08 7.02
C ASP A 19 -6.07 11.68 5.80
N ASN A 20 -6.99 12.61 6.05
CA ASN A 20 -7.60 13.53 5.06
C ASN A 20 -8.13 12.84 3.80
N ASP A 21 -8.83 11.72 3.95
CA ASP A 21 -9.46 11.01 2.83
C ASP A 21 -8.49 10.64 1.69
N TRP A 22 -7.23 10.35 2.03
CA TRP A 22 -6.15 10.15 1.05
C TRP A 22 -6.44 9.07 0.00
N LYS A 23 -7.29 8.09 0.30
CA LYS A 23 -7.65 7.01 -0.63
C LYS A 23 -8.55 7.49 -1.77
N ASP A 24 -9.35 8.53 -1.53
CA ASP A 24 -10.26 9.11 -2.53
C ASP A 24 -9.51 9.73 -3.72
N GLU A 25 -8.24 10.08 -3.49
CA GLU A 25 -7.35 10.58 -4.53
C GLU A 25 -7.14 9.54 -5.65
N PHE A 26 -7.19 8.24 -5.35
CA PHE A 26 -6.84 7.18 -6.29
C PHE A 26 -8.02 6.59 -7.08
N ILE A 27 -9.26 6.79 -6.60
CA ILE A 27 -10.48 6.19 -7.17
C ILE A 27 -10.71 6.54 -8.67
N LYS A 28 -10.04 7.59 -9.19
CA LYS A 28 -10.19 8.08 -10.57
C LYS A 28 -9.16 7.56 -11.57
N ILE A 29 -8.26 6.66 -11.20
CA ILE A 29 -7.21 6.14 -12.11
C ILE A 29 -7.73 4.87 -12.79
N GLU A 30 -8.31 5.02 -13.98
CA GLU A 30 -9.02 3.96 -14.72
C GLU A 30 -8.15 2.74 -15.11
N GLU A 31 -6.82 2.86 -15.06
CA GLU A 31 -5.89 1.78 -15.38
C GLU A 31 -5.72 0.74 -14.25
N PHE A 32 -6.23 1.04 -13.05
CA PHE A 32 -6.04 0.24 -11.84
C PHE A 32 -7.37 -0.12 -11.17
N GLU A 33 -7.40 -1.29 -10.54
CA GLU A 33 -8.48 -1.73 -9.66
C GLU A 33 -7.97 -1.57 -8.22
N PHE A 34 -8.53 -0.63 -7.46
CA PHE A 34 -8.11 -0.36 -6.09
C PHE A 34 -8.92 -1.21 -5.10
N TYR A 35 -8.23 -1.72 -4.09
CA TYR A 35 -8.82 -2.35 -2.92
C TYR A 35 -8.58 -1.45 -1.71
N ASP A 36 -9.65 -0.97 -1.11
CA ASP A 36 -9.66 -0.20 0.13
C ASP A 36 -10.26 -1.04 1.27
N PRO A 37 -9.47 -1.46 2.28
CA PRO A 37 -9.97 -2.25 3.40
C PRO A 37 -11.11 -1.60 4.20
N GLU A 38 -11.27 -0.28 4.14
CA GLU A 38 -12.40 0.40 4.82
C GLU A 38 -13.74 0.18 4.11
N ILE A 39 -13.70 -0.11 2.81
CA ILE A 39 -14.88 -0.24 1.94
C ILE A 39 -15.10 -1.71 1.56
N ASP A 40 -14.01 -2.41 1.23
CA ASP A 40 -14.03 -3.72 0.59
C ASP A 40 -13.83 -4.90 1.56
N SER A 41 -13.64 -4.62 2.86
CA SER A 41 -13.40 -5.62 3.90
C SER A 41 -14.39 -5.49 5.05
N ASP A 42 -14.76 -6.62 5.66
CA ASP A 42 -15.60 -6.66 6.85
C ASP A 42 -14.78 -6.35 8.10
N GLN A 43 -14.75 -5.06 8.45
CA GLN A 43 -14.03 -4.52 9.60
C GLN A 43 -14.69 -4.80 10.97
N THR A 44 -15.73 -5.64 11.04
CA THR A 44 -16.45 -5.89 12.31
C THR A 44 -15.66 -6.74 13.32
N SER A 45 -14.72 -7.59 12.89
CA SER A 45 -13.83 -8.32 13.80
C SER A 45 -12.51 -8.76 13.17
N SER A 46 -11.51 -9.04 14.01
CA SER A 46 -10.23 -9.59 13.57
C SER A 46 -10.32 -10.96 12.88
N LYS A 47 -11.43 -11.69 13.04
CA LYS A 47 -11.67 -12.96 12.34
C LYS A 47 -12.15 -12.78 10.91
N THR A 48 -12.62 -11.58 10.57
CA THR A 48 -13.15 -11.23 9.26
C THR A 48 -12.13 -10.41 8.48
N PHE A 49 -11.68 -9.26 9.01
CA PHE A 49 -10.81 -8.36 8.24
C PHE A 49 -9.43 -8.94 7.99
N PHE A 50 -8.74 -9.51 9.00
CA PHE A 50 -7.36 -9.99 8.78
C PHE A 50 -7.25 -11.05 7.66
N PRO A 51 -8.08 -12.10 7.61
CA PRO A 51 -8.04 -13.03 6.49
C PRO A 51 -8.39 -12.39 5.14
N GLN A 52 -9.37 -11.49 5.09
CA GLN A 52 -9.78 -10.82 3.85
C GLN A 52 -8.69 -9.90 3.32
N ASP A 53 -8.16 -9.04 4.20
CA ASP A 53 -7.11 -8.07 3.91
C ASP A 53 -5.83 -8.77 3.44
N LEU A 54 -5.39 -9.83 4.12
CA LEU A 54 -4.20 -10.57 3.69
C LEU A 54 -4.41 -11.29 2.35
N VAL A 55 -5.60 -11.83 2.09
CA VAL A 55 -5.92 -12.40 0.76
C VAL A 55 -5.92 -11.31 -0.32
N ALA A 56 -6.43 -10.11 -0.02
CA ALA A 56 -6.39 -8.98 -0.93
C ALA A 56 -4.94 -8.51 -1.19
N VAL A 57 -4.11 -8.40 -0.14
CA VAL A 57 -2.68 -8.10 -0.25
C VAL A 57 -1.98 -9.12 -1.14
N GLN A 58 -2.18 -10.42 -0.90
CA GLN A 58 -1.56 -11.49 -1.69
C GLN A 58 -1.93 -11.42 -3.18
N ASN A 59 -3.18 -11.05 -3.48
CA ASN A 59 -3.70 -11.02 -4.85
C ASN A 59 -3.50 -9.67 -5.55
N SER A 60 -3.01 -8.66 -4.85
CA SER A 60 -2.70 -7.36 -5.43
C SER A 60 -1.43 -7.44 -6.28
N ASN A 61 -1.33 -6.60 -7.31
CA ASN A 61 -0.12 -6.49 -8.11
C ASN A 61 0.82 -5.43 -7.57
N ILE A 62 0.26 -4.42 -6.89
CA ILE A 62 0.94 -3.26 -6.34
C ILE A 62 0.36 -3.02 -4.94
N LEU A 63 1.22 -2.63 -3.99
CA LEU A 63 0.79 -2.13 -2.69
C LEU A 63 1.24 -0.68 -2.54
N VAL A 64 0.29 0.19 -2.18
CA VAL A 64 0.54 1.57 -1.76
C VAL A 64 0.34 1.62 -0.25
N ALA A 65 1.41 1.90 0.48
CA ALA A 65 1.39 2.06 1.93
C ALA A 65 1.45 3.54 2.30
N ASN A 66 0.43 4.06 2.97
CA ASN A 66 0.46 5.36 3.63
C ASN A 66 0.30 5.19 5.15
N PRO A 67 1.40 4.92 5.89
CA PRO A 67 1.36 4.76 7.33
C PRO A 67 1.14 6.08 8.10
N GLY A 68 1.04 7.23 7.43
CA GLY A 68 0.87 8.54 8.08
C GLY A 68 2.09 8.97 8.93
N ILE A 69 1.84 9.83 9.92
CA ILE A 69 2.88 10.32 10.86
C ILE A 69 2.98 9.49 12.15
N ALA A 70 1.91 8.77 12.51
CA ALA A 70 1.82 7.96 13.72
C ALA A 70 2.20 6.49 13.47
N THR A 71 2.37 5.69 14.52
CA THR A 71 2.55 4.24 14.35
C THR A 71 1.33 3.63 13.66
N SER A 72 1.59 2.68 12.76
CA SER A 72 0.59 2.03 11.91
C SER A 72 0.97 0.56 11.80
N GLU A 73 0.87 -0.16 12.92
CA GLU A 73 1.38 -1.52 13.09
C GLU A 73 0.74 -2.50 12.11
N ALA A 74 -0.58 -2.38 11.89
CA ALA A 74 -1.30 -3.20 10.92
C ALA A 74 -0.75 -3.00 9.49
N THR A 75 -0.50 -1.75 9.09
CA THR A 75 0.11 -1.42 7.79
C THR A 75 1.46 -2.11 7.60
N TRP A 76 2.29 -2.18 8.64
CA TRP A 76 3.58 -2.86 8.54
C TRP A 76 3.47 -4.38 8.45
N VAL A 77 2.42 -4.98 9.03
CA VAL A 77 2.10 -6.40 8.83
C VAL A 77 1.75 -6.65 7.37
N GLU A 78 0.90 -5.81 6.77
CA GLU A 78 0.51 -5.90 5.36
C GLU A 78 1.71 -5.73 4.43
N VAL A 79 2.56 -4.72 4.68
CA VAL A 79 3.82 -4.50 3.93
C VAL A 79 4.73 -5.72 4.02
N GLY A 80 4.93 -6.26 5.23
CA GLY A 80 5.75 -7.45 5.42
C GLY A 80 5.22 -8.66 4.66
N TYR A 81 3.90 -8.87 4.69
CA TYR A 81 3.25 -9.96 3.98
C TYR A 81 3.29 -9.80 2.46
N PHE A 82 3.13 -8.58 1.96
CA PHE A 82 3.29 -8.27 0.54
C PHE A 82 4.71 -8.56 0.06
N LEU A 83 5.73 -8.09 0.78
CA LEU A 83 7.13 -8.39 0.47
C LEU A 83 7.39 -9.90 0.42
N ALA A 84 6.89 -10.65 1.41
CA ALA A 84 7.08 -12.10 1.48
C ALA A 84 6.47 -12.85 0.28
N THR A 85 5.45 -12.29 -0.37
CA THR A 85 4.76 -12.90 -1.50
C THR A 85 5.19 -12.33 -2.86
N HIS A 86 5.85 -11.18 -2.87
CA HIS A 86 6.20 -10.43 -4.09
C HIS A 86 7.70 -10.18 -4.30
N THR A 87 8.55 -10.69 -3.41
CA THR A 87 10.02 -10.71 -3.58
C THR A 87 10.51 -12.14 -3.73
N LYS A 88 11.59 -12.35 -4.50
CA LYS A 88 12.11 -13.69 -4.79
C LYS A 88 13.36 -14.01 -3.98
N ASN A 89 14.26 -13.04 -3.85
CA ASN A 89 15.54 -13.22 -3.16
C ASN A 89 15.67 -12.26 -1.98
N ALA A 90 16.50 -12.66 -1.02
CA ALA A 90 16.86 -11.80 0.09
C ALA A 90 17.60 -10.55 -0.42
N GLY A 91 17.15 -9.37 0.02
CA GLY A 91 17.73 -8.08 -0.37
C GLY A 91 17.12 -7.46 -1.62
N ASP A 92 16.18 -8.12 -2.30
CA ASP A 92 15.44 -7.53 -3.41
C ASP A 92 14.63 -6.31 -2.92
N THR A 93 14.72 -5.20 -3.66
CA THR A 93 13.76 -4.09 -3.53
C THR A 93 12.49 -4.45 -4.31
N CYS A 94 11.33 -4.29 -3.68
CA CYS A 94 10.06 -4.58 -4.34
C CYS A 94 9.61 -3.39 -5.21
N GLU A 95 9.76 -3.51 -6.52
CA GLU A 95 9.36 -2.46 -7.49
C GLU A 95 7.86 -2.13 -7.47
N ASN A 96 7.04 -3.06 -6.96
CA ASN A 96 5.59 -2.92 -6.86
C ASN A 96 5.12 -2.45 -5.47
N LEU A 97 6.04 -2.03 -4.60
CA LEU A 97 5.72 -1.44 -3.30
C LEU A 97 6.02 0.05 -3.33
N ILE A 98 5.02 0.87 -3.05
CA ILE A 98 5.14 2.33 -2.93
C ILE A 98 4.80 2.70 -1.48
N ILE A 99 5.67 3.45 -0.81
CA ILE A 99 5.51 3.84 0.59
C ILE A 99 5.55 5.36 0.69
N VAL A 100 4.47 5.96 1.20
CA VAL A 100 4.41 7.37 1.56
C VAL A 100 5.07 7.55 2.92
N TRP A 101 6.27 8.11 2.94
CA TRP A 101 7.01 8.42 4.15
C TRP A 101 7.01 9.92 4.38
N LYS A 102 6.23 10.39 5.36
CA LYS A 102 6.19 11.80 5.77
C LYS A 102 7.43 12.12 6.60
N ASP A 103 8.11 13.22 6.28
CA ASP A 103 9.35 13.64 6.96
C ASP A 103 9.13 13.93 8.44
N GLU A 104 7.89 14.22 8.86
CA GLU A 104 7.48 14.47 10.24
C GLU A 104 7.28 13.19 11.05
N ARG A 105 7.25 12.01 10.42
CA ARG A 105 7.01 10.72 11.09
C ARG A 105 8.08 10.42 12.14
N GLU A 106 7.66 9.99 13.32
CA GLU A 106 8.55 9.51 14.39
C GLU A 106 8.22 8.04 14.76
N PRO A 107 9.21 7.24 15.19
CA PRO A 107 10.64 7.58 15.28
C PRO A 107 11.34 7.61 13.90
N LYS A 108 12.46 8.33 13.76
CA LYS A 108 13.23 8.38 12.49
C LYS A 108 13.98 7.09 12.12
N TRP A 109 14.46 6.32 13.10
CA TRP A 109 15.35 5.18 12.86
C TRP A 109 14.81 4.10 11.88
N PRO A 110 13.50 3.80 11.77
CA PRO A 110 13.01 2.76 10.86
C PRO A 110 13.24 3.08 9.38
N ILE A 111 13.39 4.37 9.02
CA ILE A 111 13.50 4.80 7.61
C ILE A 111 14.65 4.09 6.88
N GLU A 112 15.74 3.76 7.57
CA GLU A 112 16.88 3.04 6.99
C GLU A 112 16.52 1.63 6.52
N PHE A 113 15.58 0.97 7.19
CA PHE A 113 15.04 -0.32 6.78
C PHE A 113 14.02 -0.14 5.66
N ILE A 114 13.12 0.84 5.81
CA ILE A 114 12.03 1.08 4.86
C ILE A 114 12.59 1.43 3.47
N ARG A 115 13.66 2.22 3.37
CA ARG A 115 14.35 2.57 2.11
C ARG A 115 14.77 1.38 1.25
N LYS A 116 14.89 0.19 1.84
CA LYS A 116 15.33 -1.04 1.16
C LYS A 116 14.18 -1.89 0.65
N THR A 117 12.94 -1.55 1.04
CA THR A 117 11.76 -2.42 0.82
C THR A 117 11.05 -2.13 -0.50
N GLY A 118 11.00 -0.86 -0.92
CA GLY A 118 10.28 -0.42 -2.11
C GLY A 118 10.56 1.05 -2.43
N HIS A 119 9.67 1.67 -3.19
CA HIS A 119 9.79 3.07 -3.58
C HIS A 119 9.25 3.99 -2.49
N LEU A 120 10.12 4.81 -1.91
CA LEU A 120 9.71 5.83 -0.96
C LEU A 120 9.35 7.11 -1.70
N VAL A 121 8.21 7.66 -1.33
CA VAL A 121 7.70 8.95 -1.80
C VAL A 121 7.25 9.75 -0.59
N THR A 122 7.09 11.06 -0.75
CA THR A 122 6.71 11.99 0.32
C THR A 122 5.30 12.52 0.16
N THR A 123 4.72 12.43 -1.04
CA THR A 123 3.40 13.00 -1.36
C THR A 123 2.51 12.02 -2.13
N LEU A 124 1.19 12.24 -2.08
CA LEU A 124 0.23 11.46 -2.87
C LEU A 124 0.37 11.73 -4.37
N GLU A 125 0.84 12.91 -4.77
CA GLU A 125 1.14 13.23 -6.17
C GLU A 125 2.28 12.35 -6.72
N GLU A 126 3.31 12.12 -5.92
CA GLU A 126 4.39 11.20 -6.26
C GLU A 126 3.90 9.75 -6.34
N VAL A 127 2.98 9.33 -5.47
CA VAL A 127 2.30 8.01 -5.59
C VAL A 127 1.61 7.90 -6.95
N ARG A 128 0.77 8.89 -7.31
CA ARG A 128 0.05 8.90 -8.60
C ARG A 128 1.02 8.82 -9.77
N SER A 129 2.10 9.59 -9.72
CA SER A 129 3.13 9.59 -10.76
C SER A 129 3.82 8.24 -10.88
N LYS A 130 4.14 7.61 -9.75
CA LYS A 130 4.76 6.28 -9.72
C LYS A 130 3.81 5.19 -10.22
N LEU A 131 2.54 5.22 -9.82
CA LEU A 131 1.51 4.30 -10.33
C LEU A 131 1.43 4.36 -11.86
N LYS A 132 1.43 5.56 -12.47
CA LYS A 132 1.43 5.71 -13.94
C LYS A 132 2.63 5.03 -14.62
N THR A 133 3.81 5.00 -13.98
CA THR A 133 4.97 4.26 -14.53
C THR A 133 4.82 2.74 -14.44
N LEU A 134 3.91 2.26 -13.58
CA LEU A 134 3.61 0.85 -13.37
C LEU A 134 2.37 0.39 -14.14
N ALA A 135 1.69 1.25 -14.91
CA ALA A 135 0.49 0.89 -15.68
C ALA A 135 0.83 0.09 -16.96
#